data_AF-A0A5D4IA83-F1
#
_entry.id   AF-A0A5D4IA83-F1
#
_cell.length_a   1.000
_cell.length_b   1.000
_cell.length_c   1.000
_cell.angle_alpha   90.00
_cell.angle_beta   90.00
_cell.angle_gamma   90.00
#
_symmetry.space_group_name_H-M   'P 1'
#
loop_
_entity.id
_entity.type
_entity.pdbx_description
1 polymer ?
#
loop_
_entity_poly.entity_id
_entity_poly.type
_entity_poly.pdbx_seq_one_letter_code
_entity_poly.pdbx_strand_id
1 'polypeptide(L)'
;MLLPLLAAALLIPLAACTSDGETGQGSDDGRARTGTLRVLASSELSDMEPLLAKAREATGITVRPTWAGTLDAVERLASGEADGTFDAVWLSSNDYLRLDPEAARRIASETPLMASPVALGVRPATVRRLGWDADAVSWAQVHRAVAAGDLTYGMTDPNRSNSGFSALISITSGLSGAQAALTEADVRRAGPKLKEFFAGQRLTSGSSGWLAEAYARRSTVDALINYESVLLSLNRDDDAGLTVIRPRDGVVTADYPLSALTGATPEARDAVRTLTEHFRSTAVQREITALTLRRPVVAAAPPADPLAREQRRELPFPGTRAVADGLLSSYEHRLRRPSRTVYVLDTSGSMKGRRLAQLKSALNGLTGDFREREQVTLLPFGSTVKQVRTHTVDPADPKAGPAAIRADAAALSAEGDTAIYSSLAAAYDHLGPDTESAFTSIVLMTDGENTAGRSAAEFGAFYRGLPEARRVTPVFPIVFGDSDRSELEAIAALTGGRLFDGTKEEGPGSLDAAFEEIRGYQ
;
A
#
# COMPACT_ATOMS: atom_id res chain seq x y z
N MET A 1 1.18 -29.35 -85.38
CA MET A 1 0.66 -30.67 -84.96
C MET A 1 1.35 -31.06 -83.66
N LEU A 2 0.53 -31.46 -82.68
CA LEU A 2 0.81 -32.07 -81.38
C LEU A 2 2.26 -32.44 -81.00
N LEU A 3 2.68 -32.07 -79.79
CA LEU A 3 3.06 -33.00 -78.70
C LEU A 3 3.29 -32.19 -77.38
N PRO A 4 2.76 -32.61 -76.21
CA PRO A 4 3.01 -31.95 -74.93
C PRO A 4 4.10 -32.67 -74.10
N LEU A 5 4.87 -31.91 -73.32
CA LEU A 5 5.79 -32.41 -72.29
C LEU A 5 5.19 -32.15 -70.89
N LEU A 6 4.98 -33.23 -70.13
CA LEU A 6 4.63 -33.23 -68.70
C LEU A 6 5.90 -33.06 -67.84
N ALA A 7 5.82 -32.22 -66.81
CA ALA A 7 6.75 -32.22 -65.67
C ALA A 7 5.98 -32.67 -64.42
N ALA A 8 6.42 -33.77 -63.82
CA ALA A 8 5.81 -34.39 -62.64
C ALA A 8 6.43 -33.82 -61.35
N ALA A 9 5.59 -33.40 -60.41
CA ALA A 9 5.97 -33.04 -59.05
C ALA A 9 5.81 -34.26 -58.12
N LEU A 10 6.88 -34.55 -57.38
CA LEU A 10 6.99 -35.63 -56.40
C LEU A 10 6.24 -35.29 -55.10
N LEU A 11 5.47 -36.26 -54.58
CA LEU A 11 4.94 -36.31 -53.23
C LEU A 11 5.66 -37.44 -52.47
N ILE A 12 6.21 -37.15 -51.29
CA ILE A 12 6.66 -38.15 -50.31
C ILE A 12 6.02 -37.78 -48.95
N PRO A 13 5.35 -38.72 -48.27
CA PRO A 13 4.90 -38.54 -46.89
C PRO A 13 5.95 -39.08 -45.91
N LEU A 14 6.21 -38.37 -44.82
CA LEU A 14 6.95 -38.90 -43.68
C LEU A 14 6.17 -38.63 -42.39
N ALA A 15 5.89 -39.75 -41.71
CA ALA A 15 5.34 -39.83 -40.38
C ALA A 15 6.34 -39.33 -39.33
N ALA A 16 5.83 -38.71 -38.27
CA ALA A 16 6.50 -38.67 -36.97
C ALA A 16 5.47 -38.43 -35.86
N CYS A 17 5.23 -39.46 -35.05
CA CYS A 17 4.78 -39.32 -33.68
C CYS A 17 6.01 -39.57 -32.79
N THR A 18 6.36 -38.63 -31.92
CA THR A 18 6.77 -38.86 -30.52
C THR A 18 6.77 -37.53 -29.75
N SER A 19 5.79 -37.43 -28.86
CA SER A 19 5.73 -36.85 -27.52
C SER A 19 6.90 -36.05 -26.89
N ASP A 20 6.46 -34.99 -26.21
CA ASP A 20 6.83 -34.50 -24.87
C ASP A 20 7.65 -33.22 -24.73
N GLY A 21 6.94 -32.20 -24.21
CA GLY A 21 7.39 -31.53 -23.00
C GLY A 21 7.94 -30.12 -23.15
N GLU A 22 7.08 -29.12 -23.40
CA GLU A 22 7.30 -27.78 -22.86
C GLU A 22 5.97 -27.17 -22.39
N THR A 23 5.84 -27.09 -21.07
CA THR A 23 4.87 -26.27 -20.37
C THR A 23 5.07 -24.81 -20.77
N GLY A 24 4.30 -24.35 -21.75
CA GLY A 24 4.25 -22.94 -22.11
C GLY A 24 3.67 -22.11 -20.97
N GLN A 25 4.54 -21.48 -20.18
CA GLN A 25 4.22 -20.20 -19.54
C GLN A 25 4.00 -19.19 -20.66
N GLY A 26 2.74 -19.04 -21.09
CA GLY A 26 2.35 -17.97 -22.01
C GLY A 26 2.59 -16.62 -21.35
N SER A 27 3.36 -15.76 -22.00
CA SER A 27 3.50 -14.36 -21.62
C SER A 27 2.12 -13.68 -21.58
N ASP A 28 1.89 -12.92 -20.52
CA ASP A 28 0.61 -12.28 -20.27
C ASP A 28 0.45 -11.02 -21.15
N ASP A 29 -0.49 -11.07 -22.10
CA ASP A 29 -0.79 -9.98 -23.04
C ASP A 29 -1.91 -9.05 -22.56
N GLY A 30 -2.43 -9.24 -21.34
CA GLY A 30 -3.44 -8.37 -20.73
C GLY A 30 -4.84 -8.43 -21.36
N ARG A 31 -5.10 -9.35 -22.31
CA ARG A 31 -6.37 -9.45 -23.03
C ARG A 31 -7.44 -10.23 -22.26
N ALA A 32 -8.68 -9.77 -22.34
CA ALA A 32 -9.85 -10.46 -21.81
C ALA A 32 -10.03 -11.83 -22.51
N ARG A 33 -10.20 -12.89 -21.71
CA ARG A 33 -10.44 -14.27 -22.17
C ARG A 33 -11.70 -14.80 -21.50
N THR A 34 -12.46 -15.62 -22.19
CA THR A 34 -13.65 -16.27 -21.61
C THR A 34 -13.27 -17.02 -20.32
N GLY A 35 -14.02 -16.78 -19.25
CA GLY A 35 -13.74 -17.35 -17.93
C GLY A 35 -12.61 -16.67 -17.15
N THR A 36 -12.05 -15.54 -17.63
CA THR A 36 -11.08 -14.73 -16.89
C THR A 36 -11.68 -13.37 -16.53
N LEU A 37 -11.61 -13.00 -15.26
CA LEU A 37 -12.02 -11.67 -14.75
C LEU A 37 -10.80 -10.84 -14.38
N ARG A 38 -10.65 -9.66 -14.99
CA ARG A 38 -9.66 -8.66 -14.59
C ARG A 38 -10.26 -7.80 -13.48
N VAL A 39 -9.68 -7.86 -12.29
CA VAL A 39 -10.26 -7.24 -11.09
C VAL A 39 -9.32 -6.21 -10.51
N LEU A 40 -9.77 -4.96 -10.37
CA LEU A 40 -9.05 -3.97 -9.58
C LEU A 40 -9.38 -4.21 -8.10
N ALA A 41 -8.39 -4.60 -7.30
CA ALA A 41 -8.63 -5.12 -5.96
C ALA A 41 -7.80 -4.40 -4.88
N SER A 42 -8.38 -4.22 -3.70
CA SER A 42 -7.66 -3.68 -2.54
C SER A 42 -6.51 -4.62 -2.14
N SER A 43 -5.31 -4.07 -1.92
CA SER A 43 -4.08 -4.84 -1.68
C SER A 43 -4.18 -5.87 -0.55
N GLU A 44 -4.97 -5.63 0.50
CA GLU A 44 -5.16 -6.57 1.61
C GLU A 44 -5.94 -7.85 1.23
N LEU A 45 -6.49 -7.93 0.02
CA LEU A 45 -7.17 -9.13 -0.47
C LEU A 45 -6.21 -10.15 -1.11
N SER A 46 -4.89 -9.89 -1.11
CA SER A 46 -3.89 -10.85 -1.60
C SER A 46 -3.93 -12.18 -0.83
N ASP A 47 -4.31 -12.16 0.44
CA ASP A 47 -4.53 -13.36 1.27
C ASP A 47 -5.71 -14.25 0.79
N MET A 48 -6.51 -13.78 -0.18
CA MET A 48 -7.59 -14.56 -0.81
C MET A 48 -7.09 -15.47 -1.94
N GLU A 49 -5.83 -15.37 -2.38
CA GLU A 49 -5.28 -16.18 -3.47
C GLU A 49 -5.54 -17.69 -3.33
N PRO A 50 -5.37 -18.33 -2.14
CA PRO A 50 -5.69 -19.74 -1.98
C PRO A 50 -7.18 -20.06 -2.19
N LEU A 51 -8.07 -19.14 -1.81
CA LEU A 51 -9.52 -19.28 -2.00
C LEU A 51 -9.94 -19.02 -3.45
N LEU A 52 -9.24 -18.13 -4.15
CA LEU A 52 -9.42 -17.90 -5.58
C LEU A 52 -8.99 -19.12 -6.40
N ALA A 53 -7.92 -19.80 -6.01
CA ALA A 53 -7.50 -21.06 -6.63
C ALA A 53 -8.59 -22.15 -6.50
N LYS A 54 -9.15 -22.32 -5.30
CA LYS A 54 -10.29 -23.24 -5.06
C LYS A 54 -11.54 -22.84 -5.82
N ALA A 55 -11.86 -21.54 -5.85
CA ALA A 55 -13.00 -21.02 -6.59
C ALA A 55 -12.86 -21.29 -8.10
N ARG A 56 -11.65 -21.17 -8.65
CA ARG A 56 -11.36 -21.53 -10.05
C ARG A 56 -11.65 -23.00 -10.32
N GLU A 57 -11.26 -23.90 -9.43
CA GLU A 57 -11.56 -25.33 -9.57
C GLU A 57 -13.07 -25.61 -9.53
N ALA A 58 -13.81 -24.91 -8.66
CA ALA A 58 -15.24 -25.10 -8.49
C ALA A 58 -16.11 -24.45 -9.57
N THR A 59 -15.67 -23.30 -10.12
CA THR A 59 -16.49 -22.46 -11.01
C THR A 59 -15.95 -22.36 -12.44
N GLY A 60 -14.70 -22.75 -12.67
CA GLY A 60 -13.98 -22.53 -13.93
C GLY A 60 -13.53 -21.08 -14.15
N ILE A 61 -13.79 -20.17 -13.20
CA ILE A 61 -13.50 -18.74 -13.35
C ILE A 61 -12.12 -18.42 -12.77
N THR A 62 -11.25 -17.82 -13.57
CA THR A 62 -9.96 -17.30 -13.15
C THR A 62 -10.07 -15.82 -12.81
N VAL A 63 -9.73 -15.44 -11.59
CA VAL A 63 -9.63 -14.03 -11.17
C VAL A 63 -8.18 -13.57 -11.35
N ARG A 64 -7.99 -12.44 -12.03
CA ARG A 64 -6.70 -11.77 -12.21
C ARG A 64 -6.74 -10.42 -11.48
N PRO A 65 -6.27 -10.37 -10.24
CA PRO A 65 -6.27 -9.13 -9.46
C PRO A 65 -5.14 -8.20 -9.90
N THR A 66 -5.44 -6.91 -9.96
CA THR A 66 -4.47 -5.82 -9.94
C THR A 66 -4.63 -5.12 -8.60
N TRP A 67 -3.62 -5.23 -7.75
CA TRP A 67 -3.64 -4.70 -6.39
C TRP A 67 -3.46 -3.18 -6.37
N ALA A 68 -4.26 -2.48 -5.57
CA ALA A 68 -4.17 -1.04 -5.33
C ALA A 68 -4.64 -0.67 -3.92
N GLY A 69 -4.32 0.53 -3.46
CA GLY A 69 -5.03 1.14 -2.33
C GLY A 69 -6.50 1.39 -2.70
N THR A 70 -7.40 1.29 -1.72
CA THR A 70 -8.84 1.43 -1.99
C THR A 70 -9.19 2.80 -2.54
N LEU A 71 -8.62 3.87 -1.99
CA LEU A 71 -8.88 5.23 -2.46
C LEU A 71 -8.24 5.47 -3.83
N ASP A 72 -7.03 4.97 -4.06
CA ASP A 72 -6.38 4.99 -5.38
C ASP A 72 -7.25 4.29 -6.44
N ALA A 73 -7.85 3.15 -6.08
CA ALA A 73 -8.76 2.43 -6.96
C ALA A 73 -10.05 3.22 -7.26
N VAL A 74 -10.59 3.94 -6.27
CA VAL A 74 -11.75 4.83 -6.47
C VAL A 74 -11.40 5.99 -7.39
N GLU A 75 -10.23 6.61 -7.24
CA GLU A 75 -9.79 7.71 -8.11
C GLU A 75 -9.63 7.24 -9.56
N ARG A 76 -9.00 6.08 -9.78
CA ARG A 76 -8.87 5.47 -11.12
C ARG A 76 -10.21 5.12 -11.76
N LEU A 77 -11.20 4.74 -10.95
CA LEU A 77 -12.57 4.56 -11.42
C LEU A 77 -13.20 5.91 -11.76
N ALA A 78 -13.07 6.93 -10.92
CA ALA A 78 -13.63 8.26 -11.14
C ALA A 78 -13.08 8.90 -12.42
N SER A 79 -11.75 8.87 -12.60
CA SER A 79 -11.04 9.43 -13.76
C SER A 79 -11.31 8.69 -15.07
N GLY A 80 -11.77 7.44 -15.00
CA GLY A 80 -12.03 6.58 -16.16
C GLY A 80 -10.81 5.79 -16.64
N GLU A 81 -9.67 5.87 -15.95
CA GLU A 81 -8.50 5.02 -16.24
C GLU A 81 -8.79 3.51 -16.13
N ALA A 82 -9.79 3.14 -15.32
CA ALA A 82 -10.24 1.76 -15.18
C ALA A 82 -11.11 1.27 -16.36
N ASP A 83 -11.64 2.19 -17.19
CA ASP A 83 -12.60 1.86 -18.25
C ASP A 83 -11.96 0.97 -19.33
N GLY A 84 -12.58 -0.18 -19.62
CA GLY A 84 -12.08 -1.17 -20.60
C GLY A 84 -10.90 -2.03 -20.10
N THR A 85 -10.21 -1.60 -19.05
CA THR A 85 -9.07 -2.30 -18.44
C THR A 85 -9.53 -3.38 -17.44
N PHE A 86 -10.62 -3.13 -16.72
CA PHE A 86 -11.14 -4.03 -15.70
C PHE A 86 -12.59 -4.45 -15.97
N ASP A 87 -12.96 -5.60 -15.43
CA ASP A 87 -14.29 -6.18 -15.53
C ASP A 87 -15.06 -6.06 -14.20
N ALA A 88 -14.33 -6.03 -13.08
CA ALA A 88 -14.87 -5.91 -11.73
C ALA A 88 -13.92 -5.15 -10.81
N VAL A 89 -14.44 -4.73 -9.66
CA VAL A 89 -13.67 -4.17 -8.55
C VAL A 89 -13.94 -4.98 -7.29
N TRP A 90 -12.90 -5.17 -6.47
CA TRP A 90 -13.04 -5.80 -5.16
C TRP A 90 -12.35 -4.94 -4.12
N LEU A 91 -13.10 -4.01 -3.55
CA LEU A 91 -12.58 -2.99 -2.64
C LEU A 91 -12.82 -3.39 -1.18
N SER A 92 -12.07 -2.84 -0.22
CA SER A 92 -12.38 -3.07 1.20
C SER A 92 -13.73 -2.51 1.61
N SER A 93 -14.15 -1.40 1.01
CA SER A 93 -15.48 -0.81 1.11
C SER A 93 -15.75 0.04 -0.13
N ASN A 94 -17.00 0.06 -0.56
CA ASN A 94 -17.49 0.98 -1.59
C ASN A 94 -18.02 2.31 -1.01
N ASP A 95 -17.94 2.55 0.29
CA ASP A 95 -18.55 3.74 0.90
C ASP A 95 -17.98 5.05 0.37
N TYR A 96 -16.66 5.18 0.23
CA TYR A 96 -16.04 6.36 -0.40
C TYR A 96 -16.38 6.45 -1.88
N LEU A 97 -16.39 5.30 -2.58
CA LEU A 97 -16.79 5.22 -4.00
C LEU A 97 -18.20 5.80 -4.22
N ARG A 98 -19.15 5.48 -3.33
CA ARG A 98 -20.53 5.96 -3.42
C ARG A 98 -20.66 7.47 -3.22
N LEU A 99 -19.67 8.13 -2.62
CA LEU A 99 -19.64 9.59 -2.49
C LEU A 99 -19.19 10.30 -3.76
N ASP A 100 -18.60 9.57 -4.72
CA ASP A 100 -18.22 10.08 -6.04
C ASP A 100 -19.26 9.62 -7.10
N PRO A 101 -20.05 10.54 -7.67
CA PRO A 101 -21.05 10.18 -8.68
C PRO A 101 -20.47 9.52 -9.94
N GLU A 102 -19.27 9.91 -10.35
CA GLU A 102 -18.59 9.39 -11.53
C GLU A 102 -18.07 7.97 -11.28
N ALA A 103 -17.58 7.68 -10.07
CA ALA A 103 -17.21 6.31 -9.69
C ALA A 103 -18.46 5.43 -9.43
N ALA A 104 -19.47 5.96 -8.74
CA ALA A 104 -20.70 5.23 -8.41
C ALA A 104 -21.44 4.71 -9.65
N ARG A 105 -21.56 5.52 -10.71
CA ARG A 105 -22.23 5.09 -11.96
C ARG A 105 -21.52 3.96 -12.70
N ARG A 106 -20.25 3.69 -12.37
CA ARG A 106 -19.47 2.60 -12.96
C ARG A 106 -19.72 1.26 -12.29
N ILE A 107 -20.45 1.22 -11.18
CA ILE A 107 -20.83 -0.02 -10.49
C ILE A 107 -22.20 -0.49 -10.99
N ALA A 108 -22.24 -1.68 -11.58
CA ALA A 108 -23.48 -2.30 -12.06
C ALA A 108 -24.16 -3.16 -10.99
N SER A 109 -23.35 -3.83 -10.17
CA SER A 109 -23.80 -4.64 -9.04
C SER A 109 -22.70 -4.68 -7.99
N GLU A 110 -23.08 -4.93 -6.75
CA GLU A 110 -22.16 -5.12 -5.63
C GLU A 110 -22.65 -6.21 -4.70
N THR A 111 -21.74 -6.98 -4.12
CA THR A 111 -22.09 -8.02 -3.16
C THR A 111 -21.02 -8.12 -2.09
N PRO A 112 -21.32 -7.72 -0.83
CA PRO A 112 -20.43 -7.92 0.31
C PRO A 112 -20.12 -9.41 0.51
N LEU A 113 -18.85 -9.73 0.76
CA LEU A 113 -18.38 -11.13 0.89
C LEU A 113 -17.87 -11.49 2.27
N MET A 114 -17.45 -10.51 3.07
CA MET A 114 -16.85 -10.69 4.39
C MET A 114 -16.75 -9.33 5.08
N ALA A 115 -16.53 -9.30 6.40
CA ALA A 115 -16.44 -8.06 7.14
C ALA A 115 -15.23 -8.00 8.06
N SER A 116 -14.64 -6.82 8.25
CA SER A 116 -13.57 -6.61 9.22
C SER A 116 -13.63 -5.18 9.80
N PRO A 117 -14.00 -5.02 11.08
CA PRO A 117 -13.98 -3.70 11.73
C PRO A 117 -12.57 -3.20 11.91
N VAL A 118 -12.38 -1.88 11.88
CA VAL A 118 -11.15 -1.29 12.41
C VAL A 118 -11.07 -1.54 13.92
N ALA A 119 -9.89 -1.92 14.37
CA ALA A 119 -9.58 -2.24 15.75
C ALA A 119 -8.19 -1.69 16.13
N LEU A 120 -7.87 -1.80 17.41
CA LEU A 120 -6.60 -1.43 18.01
C LEU A 120 -5.92 -2.69 18.55
N GLY A 121 -4.79 -3.09 17.98
CA GLY A 121 -3.93 -4.14 18.52
C GLY A 121 -2.91 -3.53 19.46
N VAL A 122 -2.94 -3.85 20.75
CA VAL A 122 -2.06 -3.26 21.77
C VAL A 122 -1.17 -4.33 22.37
N ARG A 123 0.11 -4.02 22.57
CA ARG A 123 1.01 -4.94 23.30
C ARG A 123 0.47 -5.19 24.71
N PRO A 124 0.45 -6.45 25.20
CA PRO A 124 -0.10 -6.76 26.53
C PRO A 124 0.56 -6.01 27.68
N ALA A 125 1.86 -5.70 27.57
CA ALA A 125 2.56 -4.87 28.56
C ALA A 125 1.98 -3.46 28.64
N THR A 126 1.61 -2.88 27.49
CA THR A 126 1.00 -1.54 27.42
C THR A 126 -0.43 -1.55 27.92
N VAL A 127 -1.22 -2.60 27.61
CA VAL A 127 -2.58 -2.77 28.19
C VAL A 127 -2.51 -2.79 29.72
N ARG A 128 -1.59 -3.58 30.30
CA ARG A 128 -1.37 -3.65 31.76
C ARG A 128 -0.92 -2.32 32.33
N ARG A 129 0.04 -1.64 31.69
CA ARG A 129 0.56 -0.34 32.13
C ARG A 129 -0.53 0.73 32.16
N LEU A 130 -1.42 0.74 31.17
CA LEU A 130 -2.53 1.67 31.06
C LEU A 130 -3.74 1.27 31.95
N GLY A 131 -3.71 0.08 32.56
CA GLY A 131 -4.82 -0.45 33.36
C GLY A 131 -6.10 -0.62 32.55
N TRP A 132 -5.98 -0.92 31.25
CA TRP A 132 -7.12 -1.03 30.35
C TRP A 132 -7.83 -2.38 30.50
N ASP A 133 -9.15 -2.32 30.67
CA ASP A 133 -10.05 -3.41 30.36
C ASP A 133 -10.38 -3.35 28.86
N ALA A 134 -9.99 -4.39 28.12
CA ALA A 134 -10.10 -4.46 26.66
C ALA A 134 -11.53 -4.23 26.15
N ASP A 135 -12.55 -4.67 26.90
CA ASP A 135 -13.95 -4.50 26.49
C ASP A 135 -14.51 -3.11 26.78
N ALA A 136 -13.84 -2.34 27.65
CA ALA A 136 -14.28 -1.02 28.06
C ALA A 136 -13.58 0.13 27.32
N VAL A 137 -12.50 -0.14 26.57
CA VAL A 137 -11.70 0.90 25.90
C VAL A 137 -12.55 1.65 24.87
N SER A 138 -12.44 2.98 24.88
CA SER A 138 -13.06 3.91 23.92
C SER A 138 -12.01 4.72 23.16
N TRP A 139 -12.35 5.29 22.00
CA TRP A 139 -11.42 6.16 21.26
C TRP A 139 -10.93 7.35 22.08
N ALA A 140 -11.78 7.91 22.96
CA ALA A 140 -11.38 8.94 23.92
C ALA A 140 -10.36 8.45 24.97
N GLN A 141 -10.38 7.17 25.38
CA GLN A 141 -9.33 6.60 26.22
C GLN A 141 -8.02 6.44 25.46
N VAL A 142 -8.08 5.99 24.19
CA VAL A 142 -6.91 5.89 23.33
C VAL A 142 -6.27 7.26 23.14
N HIS A 143 -7.05 8.30 22.81
CA HIS A 143 -6.55 9.68 22.69
C HIS A 143 -5.88 10.18 23.96
N ARG A 144 -6.45 9.94 25.14
CA ARG A 144 -5.82 10.36 26.40
C ARG A 144 -4.46 9.71 26.63
N ALA A 145 -4.33 8.42 26.34
CA ALA A 145 -3.05 7.72 26.47
C ALA A 145 -2.01 8.26 25.47
N VAL A 146 -2.44 8.54 24.24
CA VAL A 146 -1.57 9.16 23.22
C VAL A 146 -1.13 10.57 23.64
N ALA A 147 -2.07 11.42 24.04
CA ALA A 147 -1.80 12.81 24.44
C ALA A 147 -0.90 12.90 25.69
N ALA A 148 -0.95 11.91 26.57
CA ALA A 148 -0.05 11.79 27.72
C ALA A 148 1.36 11.31 27.35
N GLY A 149 1.59 10.88 26.10
CA GLY A 149 2.85 10.23 25.68
C GLY A 149 2.97 8.77 26.12
N ASP A 150 1.90 8.20 26.68
CA ASP A 150 1.86 6.84 27.20
C ASP A 150 1.53 5.79 26.12
N LEU A 151 1.17 6.19 24.90
CA LEU A 151 0.86 5.29 23.80
C LEU A 151 1.38 5.84 22.48
N THR A 152 2.25 5.08 21.82
CA THR A 152 2.61 5.28 20.41
C THR A 152 1.91 4.25 19.53
N TYR A 153 1.63 4.60 18.27
CA TYR A 153 0.92 3.66 17.40
C TYR A 153 1.33 3.74 15.92
N GLY A 154 1.06 2.66 15.19
CA GLY A 154 1.02 2.63 13.73
C GLY A 154 -0.40 2.74 13.20
N MET A 155 -0.58 3.41 12.06
CA MET A 155 -1.84 3.48 11.31
C MET A 155 -1.53 3.76 9.84
N THR A 156 -2.31 3.23 8.90
CA THR A 156 -2.08 3.48 7.47
C THR A 156 -2.44 4.91 7.09
N ASP A 157 -1.90 5.38 5.97
CA ASP A 157 -2.28 6.67 5.38
C ASP A 157 -3.77 6.66 4.96
N PRO A 158 -4.62 7.51 5.58
CA PRO A 158 -6.03 7.61 5.25
C PRO A 158 -6.33 8.00 3.80
N ASN A 159 -5.41 8.66 3.09
CA ASN A 159 -5.63 9.07 1.70
C ASN A 159 -5.44 7.92 0.70
N ARG A 160 -4.82 6.82 1.14
CA ARG A 160 -4.51 5.68 0.26
C ARG A 160 -5.23 4.40 0.70
N SER A 161 -5.37 4.20 2.02
CA SER A 161 -5.91 2.97 2.60
C SER A 161 -7.25 3.20 3.29
N ASN A 162 -8.20 2.31 3.01
CA ASN A 162 -9.52 2.35 3.65
C ASN A 162 -9.46 2.07 5.17
N SER A 163 -8.49 1.29 5.67
CA SER A 163 -8.34 1.07 7.12
C SER A 163 -7.95 2.35 7.84
N GLY A 164 -7.04 3.13 7.28
CA GLY A 164 -6.64 4.45 7.77
C GLY A 164 -7.80 5.44 7.72
N PHE A 165 -8.58 5.42 6.64
CA PHE A 165 -9.73 6.31 6.53
C PHE A 165 -10.86 5.94 7.51
N SER A 166 -11.17 4.65 7.61
CA SER A 166 -12.13 4.10 8.58
C SER A 166 -11.70 4.38 10.02
N ALA A 167 -10.40 4.29 10.32
CA ALA A 167 -9.84 4.69 11.61
C ALA A 167 -10.02 6.19 11.87
N LEU A 168 -9.67 7.04 10.89
CA LEU A 168 -9.83 8.50 11.00
C LEU A 168 -11.29 8.89 11.28
N ILE A 169 -12.25 8.26 10.59
CA ILE A 169 -13.69 8.46 10.85
C ILE A 169 -14.06 8.01 12.27
N SER A 170 -13.58 6.83 12.68
CA SER A 170 -13.88 6.26 14.00
C SER A 170 -13.36 7.14 15.14
N ILE A 171 -12.09 7.54 15.05
CA ILE A 171 -11.43 8.42 16.00
C ILE A 171 -12.11 9.79 16.01
N THR A 172 -12.38 10.39 14.85
CA THR A 172 -13.04 11.70 14.77
C THR A 172 -14.44 11.67 15.39
N SER A 173 -15.20 10.59 15.18
CA SER A 173 -16.52 10.41 15.79
C SER A 173 -16.42 10.33 17.31
N GLY A 174 -15.49 9.53 17.84
CA GLY A 174 -15.25 9.41 19.28
C GLY A 174 -14.77 10.71 19.94
N LEU A 175 -13.97 11.52 19.23
CA LEU A 175 -13.40 12.76 19.79
C LEU A 175 -14.29 13.99 19.64
N SER A 176 -15.18 14.00 18.64
CA SER A 176 -16.18 15.07 18.41
C SER A 176 -17.46 14.90 19.24
N GLY A 177 -17.73 13.67 19.72
CA GLY A 177 -18.98 13.30 20.38
C GLY A 177 -20.15 13.12 19.42
N ALA A 178 -19.89 12.96 18.12
CA ALA A 178 -20.92 12.78 17.11
C ALA A 178 -21.75 11.51 17.37
N GLN A 179 -23.07 11.64 17.31
CA GLN A 179 -24.01 10.52 17.48
C GLN A 179 -24.55 9.99 16.14
N ALA A 180 -24.31 10.72 15.05
CA ALA A 180 -24.70 10.41 13.68
C ALA A 180 -23.49 10.56 12.74
N ALA A 181 -23.73 10.52 11.43
CA ALA A 181 -22.70 10.78 10.43
C ALA A 181 -22.00 12.11 10.69
N LEU A 182 -20.67 12.13 10.54
CA LEU A 182 -19.86 13.32 10.79
C LEU A 182 -20.33 14.49 9.92
N THR A 183 -20.35 15.67 10.52
CA THR A 183 -20.50 16.95 9.82
C THR A 183 -19.16 17.70 9.81
N GLU A 184 -19.03 18.72 8.96
CA GLU A 184 -17.85 19.59 9.00
C GLU A 184 -17.63 20.25 10.37
N ALA A 185 -18.72 20.53 11.10
CA ALA A 185 -18.63 21.11 12.45
C ALA A 185 -18.01 20.12 13.44
N ASP A 186 -18.30 18.82 13.30
CA ASP A 186 -17.71 17.77 14.13
C ASP A 186 -16.22 17.59 13.81
N VAL A 187 -15.84 17.65 12.53
CA VAL A 187 -14.42 17.64 12.10
C VAL A 187 -13.65 18.81 12.72
N ARG A 188 -14.20 20.03 12.64
CA ARG A 188 -13.59 21.22 13.27
C ARG A 188 -13.48 21.07 14.79
N ARG A 189 -14.51 20.54 15.45
CA ARG A 189 -14.51 20.32 16.91
C ARG A 189 -13.46 19.30 17.36
N ALA A 190 -13.25 18.24 16.59
CA ALA A 190 -12.26 17.20 16.88
C ALA A 190 -10.82 17.64 16.57
N GLY A 191 -10.63 18.62 15.68
CA GLY A 191 -9.32 19.05 15.16
C GLY A 191 -8.19 19.17 16.20
N PRO A 192 -8.35 19.90 17.31
CA PRO A 192 -7.31 20.02 18.34
C PRO A 192 -6.89 18.67 18.95
N LYS A 193 -7.86 17.83 19.31
CA LYS A 193 -7.60 16.49 19.87
C LYS A 193 -7.01 15.54 18.84
N LEU A 194 -7.43 15.65 17.58
CA LEU A 194 -6.83 14.90 16.49
C LEU A 194 -5.35 15.29 16.32
N LYS A 195 -4.99 16.57 16.45
CA LYS A 195 -3.59 16.99 16.36
C LYS A 195 -2.73 16.36 17.46
N GLU A 196 -3.25 16.29 18.69
CA GLU A 196 -2.59 15.58 19.80
C GLU A 196 -2.49 14.07 19.52
N PHE A 197 -3.55 13.47 18.99
CA PHE A 197 -3.58 12.05 18.63
C PHE A 197 -2.50 11.71 17.60
N PHE A 198 -2.45 12.44 16.49
CA PHE A 198 -1.50 12.18 15.40
C PHE A 198 -0.04 12.48 15.78
N ALA A 199 0.21 13.25 16.84
CA ALA A 199 1.54 13.42 17.38
C ALA A 199 2.13 12.10 17.95
N GLY A 200 1.29 11.13 18.32
CA GLY A 200 1.70 9.81 18.80
C GLY A 200 1.96 8.76 17.71
N GLN A 201 1.62 9.06 16.45
CA GLN A 201 1.84 8.11 15.36
C GLN A 201 3.34 7.95 15.09
N ARG A 202 3.83 6.71 15.02
CA ARG A 202 5.23 6.35 14.79
C ARG A 202 5.45 5.48 13.56
N LEU A 203 4.39 4.88 13.01
CA LEU A 203 4.42 4.11 11.77
C LEU A 203 3.26 4.49 10.85
N THR A 204 3.55 4.53 9.54
CA THR A 204 2.57 4.70 8.47
C THR A 204 2.93 3.84 7.26
N SER A 205 1.93 3.47 6.47
CA SER A 205 2.07 2.77 5.19
C SER A 205 0.84 3.05 4.33
N GLY A 206 0.96 2.90 3.02
CA GLY A 206 -0.16 2.98 2.07
C GLY A 206 -1.07 1.74 2.07
N SER A 207 -0.69 0.66 2.76
CA SER A 207 -1.47 -0.59 2.84
C SER A 207 -1.53 -1.15 4.25
N SER A 208 -2.67 -1.77 4.56
CA SER A 208 -2.93 -2.48 5.82
C SER A 208 -1.95 -3.64 6.06
N GLY A 209 -1.65 -4.45 5.03
CA GLY A 209 -0.74 -5.58 5.15
C GLY A 209 0.70 -5.14 5.38
N TRP A 210 1.17 -4.20 4.54
CA TRP A 210 2.53 -3.66 4.66
C TRP A 210 2.78 -2.96 5.99
N LEU A 211 1.78 -2.26 6.54
CA LEU A 211 1.90 -1.70 7.88
C LEU A 211 2.07 -2.77 8.96
N ALA A 212 1.34 -3.89 8.85
CA ALA A 212 1.43 -4.99 9.81
C ALA A 212 2.82 -5.64 9.79
N GLU A 213 3.38 -5.89 8.61
CA GLU A 213 4.75 -6.38 8.46
C GLU A 213 5.78 -5.40 9.03
N ALA A 214 5.64 -4.11 8.74
CA ALA A 214 6.53 -3.08 9.29
C ALA A 214 6.44 -2.99 10.82
N TYR A 215 5.24 -3.18 11.38
CA TYR A 215 5.00 -3.22 12.81
C TYR A 215 5.62 -4.46 13.48
N ALA A 216 5.52 -5.65 12.85
CA ALA A 216 6.15 -6.88 13.35
C ALA A 216 7.66 -6.72 13.54
N ARG A 217 8.31 -5.99 12.64
CA ARG A 217 9.75 -5.68 12.70
C ARG A 217 10.12 -4.59 13.72
N ARG A 218 9.14 -3.86 14.29
CA ARG A 218 9.38 -2.69 15.13
C ARG A 218 8.79 -2.84 16.53
N SER A 219 9.63 -3.31 17.45
CA SER A 219 9.27 -3.54 18.86
C SER A 219 8.98 -2.26 19.66
N THR A 220 9.41 -1.09 19.17
CA THR A 220 9.33 0.19 19.88
C THR A 220 7.99 0.91 19.77
N VAL A 221 7.03 0.37 19.01
CA VAL A 221 5.69 0.96 18.85
C VAL A 221 4.67 0.15 19.66
N ASP A 222 3.91 0.84 20.53
CA ASP A 222 3.04 0.19 21.51
C ASP A 222 1.81 -0.50 20.91
N ALA A 223 1.26 0.08 19.84
CA ALA A 223 0.00 -0.37 19.25
C ALA A 223 -0.06 -0.22 17.72
N LEU A 224 -1.02 -0.91 17.13
CA LEU A 224 -1.31 -0.87 15.70
C LEU A 224 -2.83 -0.69 15.51
N ILE A 225 -3.23 0.34 14.78
CA ILE A 225 -4.61 0.55 14.34
C ILE A 225 -4.73 -0.02 12.93
N ASN A 226 -5.57 -1.04 12.78
CA ASN A 226 -5.76 -1.75 11.52
C ASN A 226 -7.09 -2.53 11.56
N TYR A 227 -7.41 -3.28 10.51
CA TYR A 227 -8.53 -4.21 10.54
C TYR A 227 -8.31 -5.31 11.59
N GLU A 228 -9.38 -5.72 12.28
CA GLU A 228 -9.37 -6.83 13.24
C GLU A 228 -8.75 -8.09 12.64
N SER A 229 -9.13 -8.44 11.41
CA SER A 229 -8.57 -9.59 10.69
C SER A 229 -7.05 -9.51 10.55
N VAL A 230 -6.51 -8.33 10.22
CA VAL A 230 -5.06 -8.14 10.06
C VAL A 230 -4.33 -8.28 11.39
N LEU A 231 -4.88 -7.71 12.46
CA LEU A 231 -4.30 -7.80 13.80
C LEU A 231 -4.30 -9.24 14.34
N LEU A 232 -5.37 -9.99 14.06
CA LEU A 232 -5.47 -11.39 14.47
C LEU A 232 -4.56 -12.29 13.62
N SER A 233 -4.43 -12.02 12.32
CA SER A 233 -3.47 -12.74 11.46
C SER A 233 -2.04 -12.49 11.94
N LEU A 234 -1.70 -11.26 12.33
CA LEU A 234 -0.39 -10.93 12.91
C LEU A 234 -0.11 -11.72 14.20
N ASN A 235 -1.13 -11.96 15.03
CA ASN A 235 -0.98 -12.82 16.20
C ASN A 235 -0.77 -14.29 15.83
N ARG A 236 -1.46 -14.77 14.79
CA ARG A 236 -1.39 -16.17 14.33
C ARG A 236 -0.07 -16.47 13.62
N ASP A 237 0.37 -15.56 12.76
CA ASP A 237 1.41 -15.79 11.78
C ASP A 237 2.79 -15.29 12.27
N ASP A 238 2.81 -14.24 13.11
CA ASP A 238 4.05 -13.61 13.62
C ASP A 238 4.19 -13.65 15.16
N ASP A 239 3.31 -14.38 15.86
CA ASP A 239 3.25 -14.47 17.34
C ASP A 239 3.30 -13.09 18.03
N ALA A 240 2.68 -12.07 17.42
CA ALA A 240 2.76 -10.69 17.90
C ALA A 240 2.11 -10.48 19.28
N GLY A 241 1.28 -11.43 19.72
CA GLY A 241 0.68 -11.47 21.06
C GLY A 241 -0.16 -10.23 21.41
N LEU A 242 -0.70 -9.52 20.41
CA LEU A 242 -1.47 -8.30 20.59
C LEU A 242 -2.82 -8.58 21.26
N THR A 243 -3.19 -7.73 22.20
CA THR A 243 -4.58 -7.62 22.67
C THR A 243 -5.36 -6.83 21.62
N VAL A 244 -6.27 -7.49 20.91
CA VAL A 244 -7.09 -6.85 19.87
C VAL A 244 -8.35 -6.27 20.52
N ILE A 245 -8.46 -4.95 20.44
CA ILE A 245 -9.48 -4.14 21.09
C ILE A 245 -10.33 -3.48 20.01
N ARG A 246 -11.64 -3.75 20.02
CA ARG A 246 -12.62 -2.99 19.23
C ARG A 246 -13.29 -1.95 20.14
N PRO A 247 -13.01 -0.64 19.97
CA PRO A 247 -13.48 0.38 20.89
C PRO A 247 -15.00 0.39 21.08
N ARG A 248 -15.46 0.55 22.32
CA ARG A 248 -16.87 0.40 22.70
C ARG A 248 -17.77 1.52 22.18
N ASP A 249 -17.21 2.69 21.90
CA ASP A 249 -17.92 3.86 21.37
C ASP A 249 -18.19 3.78 19.86
N GLY A 250 -17.59 2.79 19.19
CA GLY A 250 -17.94 2.34 17.85
C GLY A 250 -16.76 2.22 16.91
N VAL A 251 -16.98 1.54 15.79
CA VAL A 251 -15.99 1.26 14.74
C VAL A 251 -16.64 1.41 13.37
N VAL A 252 -15.83 1.70 12.35
CA VAL A 252 -16.22 1.55 10.95
C VAL A 252 -15.73 0.18 10.45
N THR A 253 -16.60 -0.52 9.71
CA THR A 253 -16.37 -1.87 9.22
C THR A 253 -16.21 -1.93 7.71
N ALA A 254 -15.12 -2.54 7.24
CA ALA A 254 -14.95 -2.91 5.84
C ALA A 254 -15.81 -4.13 5.49
N ASP A 255 -16.52 -4.12 4.37
CA ASP A 255 -17.49 -5.14 3.94
C ASP A 255 -17.10 -5.91 2.66
N TYR A 256 -15.92 -5.57 2.10
CA TYR A 256 -15.25 -6.26 1.01
C TYR A 256 -16.15 -6.67 -0.18
N PRO A 257 -16.91 -5.73 -0.78
CA PRO A 257 -17.81 -6.05 -1.88
C PRO A 257 -17.04 -6.41 -3.15
N LEU A 258 -17.40 -7.53 -3.77
CA LEU A 258 -17.06 -7.79 -5.16
C LEU A 258 -18.15 -7.19 -6.05
N SER A 259 -17.76 -6.28 -6.93
CA SER A 259 -18.66 -5.46 -7.71
C SER A 259 -18.36 -5.55 -9.20
N ALA A 260 -19.38 -5.80 -10.02
CA ALA A 260 -19.21 -5.80 -11.47
C ALA A 260 -19.25 -4.36 -12.03
N LEU A 261 -18.41 -4.07 -13.02
CA LEU A 261 -18.40 -2.76 -13.68
C LEU A 261 -19.50 -2.65 -14.74
N THR A 262 -20.04 -1.44 -14.92
CA THR A 262 -21.06 -1.14 -15.95
C THR A 262 -20.54 -1.41 -17.36
N GLY A 263 -19.25 -1.16 -17.60
CA GLY A 263 -18.57 -1.44 -18.87
C GLY A 263 -18.23 -2.93 -19.11
N ALA A 264 -18.48 -3.81 -18.14
CA ALA A 264 -18.14 -5.22 -18.26
C ALA A 264 -19.10 -5.96 -19.23
N THR A 265 -18.56 -6.98 -19.91
CA THR A 265 -19.38 -7.81 -20.81
C THR A 265 -20.45 -8.58 -20.01
N PRO A 266 -21.54 -9.05 -20.66
CA PRO A 266 -22.53 -9.90 -20.00
C PRO A 266 -21.91 -11.14 -19.34
N GLU A 267 -20.93 -11.76 -19.99
CA GLU A 267 -20.23 -12.95 -19.49
C GLU A 267 -19.41 -12.63 -18.23
N ALA A 268 -18.73 -11.48 -18.21
CA ALA A 268 -17.99 -11.03 -17.02
C ALA A 268 -18.93 -10.74 -15.84
N ARG A 269 -20.08 -10.11 -16.09
CA ARG A 269 -21.10 -9.88 -15.05
C ARG A 269 -21.67 -11.19 -14.50
N ASP A 270 -21.89 -12.18 -15.36
CA ASP A 270 -22.32 -13.51 -14.95
C ASP A 270 -21.25 -14.26 -14.15
N ALA A 271 -19.98 -14.11 -14.53
CA ALA A 271 -18.85 -14.65 -13.77
C ALA A 271 -18.74 -14.02 -12.38
N VAL A 272 -18.91 -12.69 -12.25
CA VAL A 272 -18.97 -12.01 -10.95
C VAL A 272 -20.10 -12.59 -10.09
N ARG A 273 -21.31 -12.72 -10.65
CA ARG A 273 -22.46 -13.30 -9.95
C ARG A 273 -22.18 -14.73 -9.46
N THR A 274 -21.59 -15.57 -10.33
CA THR A 274 -21.25 -16.95 -10.00
C THR A 274 -20.20 -17.02 -8.86
N LEU A 275 -19.18 -16.17 -8.91
CA LEU A 275 -18.18 -16.08 -7.84
C LEU A 275 -18.78 -15.60 -6.52
N THR A 276 -19.65 -14.58 -6.53
CA THR A 276 -20.27 -14.08 -5.30
C THR A 276 -21.22 -15.10 -4.69
N GLU A 277 -21.98 -15.84 -5.51
CA GLU A 277 -22.80 -16.98 -5.07
C GLU A 277 -21.93 -18.08 -4.42
N HIS A 278 -20.80 -18.45 -5.05
CA HIS A 278 -19.86 -19.43 -4.51
C HIS A 278 -19.25 -18.99 -3.17
N PHE A 279 -18.72 -17.77 -3.09
CA PHE A 279 -18.10 -17.23 -1.89
C PHE A 279 -19.10 -17.04 -0.75
N ARG A 280 -20.38 -16.84 -1.04
CA ARG A 280 -21.46 -16.76 -0.04
C ARG A 280 -22.06 -18.11 0.34
N SER A 281 -21.57 -19.23 -0.22
CA SER A 281 -21.97 -20.54 0.28
C SER A 281 -21.49 -20.74 1.73
N THR A 282 -22.25 -21.47 2.55
CA THR A 282 -21.89 -21.67 3.97
C THR A 282 -20.55 -22.38 4.13
N ALA A 283 -20.22 -23.33 3.26
CA ALA A 283 -18.94 -24.04 3.30
C ALA A 283 -17.77 -23.08 3.03
N VAL A 284 -17.87 -22.27 1.97
CA VAL A 284 -16.80 -21.34 1.59
C VAL A 284 -16.68 -20.19 2.60
N GLN A 285 -17.79 -19.71 3.17
CA GLN A 285 -17.73 -18.71 4.26
C GLN A 285 -17.00 -19.21 5.50
N ARG A 286 -17.10 -20.51 5.83
CA ARG A 286 -16.30 -21.12 6.92
C ARG A 286 -14.81 -21.16 6.57
N GLU A 287 -14.47 -21.41 5.32
CA GLU A 287 -13.07 -21.36 4.86
C GLU A 287 -12.52 -19.92 4.84
N ILE A 288 -13.30 -18.96 4.36
CA ILE A 288 -12.95 -17.53 4.36
C ILE A 288 -12.61 -17.08 5.78
N THR A 289 -13.51 -17.31 6.75
CA THR A 289 -13.29 -16.84 8.12
C THR A 289 -12.12 -17.56 8.80
N ALA A 290 -11.89 -18.84 8.53
CA ALA A 290 -10.76 -19.58 9.09
C ALA A 290 -9.41 -19.14 8.51
N LEU A 291 -9.35 -18.89 7.19
CA LEU A 291 -8.10 -18.53 6.52
C LEU A 291 -7.73 -17.06 6.75
N THR A 292 -8.71 -16.16 6.60
CA THR A 292 -8.46 -14.71 6.56
C THR A 292 -8.80 -13.99 7.86
N LEU A 293 -9.44 -14.68 8.81
CA LEU A 293 -9.94 -14.09 10.05
C LEU A 293 -10.86 -12.88 9.81
N ARG A 294 -11.49 -12.80 8.63
CA ARG A 294 -12.60 -11.88 8.37
C ARG A 294 -13.91 -12.52 8.81
N ARG A 295 -14.85 -11.68 9.27
CA ARG A 295 -16.15 -12.10 9.77
C ARG A 295 -17.03 -12.55 8.60
N PRO A 296 -17.74 -13.70 8.73
CA PRO A 296 -18.63 -14.17 7.68
C PRO A 296 -19.85 -13.26 7.56
N VAL A 297 -20.34 -13.07 6.33
CA VAL A 297 -21.56 -12.28 6.02
C VAL A 297 -22.82 -13.14 5.90
N VAL A 298 -22.67 -14.45 6.11
CA VAL A 298 -23.74 -15.44 6.04
C VAL A 298 -23.94 -16.02 7.43
N ALA A 299 -25.13 -15.79 8.02
CA ALA A 299 -25.44 -16.15 9.40
C ALA A 299 -25.27 -17.66 9.72
N ALA A 300 -25.39 -18.53 8.72
CA ALA A 300 -25.18 -19.98 8.87
C ALA A 300 -23.71 -20.38 9.07
N ALA A 301 -22.76 -19.50 8.74
CA ALA A 301 -21.34 -19.69 9.00
C ALA A 301 -20.96 -18.94 10.30
N PRO A 302 -20.56 -19.63 11.38
CA PRO A 302 -20.07 -18.96 12.57
C PRO A 302 -18.69 -18.35 12.30
N PRO A 303 -18.34 -17.21 12.93
CA PRO A 303 -16.96 -16.69 12.92
C PRO A 303 -15.98 -17.74 13.47
N ALA A 304 -14.80 -17.87 12.85
CA ALA A 304 -13.73 -18.73 13.37
C ALA A 304 -13.07 -18.11 14.61
N ASP A 305 -12.54 -18.95 15.50
CA ASP A 305 -11.68 -18.46 16.58
C ASP A 305 -10.42 -17.81 15.98
N PRO A 306 -9.91 -16.69 16.57
CA PRO A 306 -10.34 -16.05 17.81
C PRO A 306 -11.36 -14.90 17.65
N LEU A 307 -12.12 -14.83 16.55
CA LEU A 307 -13.07 -13.73 16.33
C LEU A 307 -14.17 -13.72 17.40
N ALA A 308 -14.24 -12.63 18.17
CA ALA A 308 -15.30 -12.43 19.14
C ALA A 308 -16.67 -12.35 18.46
N ARG A 309 -17.68 -13.04 19.02
CA ARG A 309 -19.05 -13.07 18.48
C ARG A 309 -19.83 -11.78 18.73
N GLU A 310 -19.42 -11.02 19.73
CA GLU A 310 -20.06 -9.76 20.11
C GLU A 310 -19.93 -8.74 18.99
N GLN A 311 -21.04 -8.06 18.69
CA GLN A 311 -21.05 -6.93 17.77
C GLN A 311 -20.64 -5.66 18.52
N ARG A 312 -19.95 -4.77 17.82
CA ARG A 312 -19.69 -3.40 18.30
C ARG A 312 -20.59 -2.45 17.54
N ARG A 313 -20.82 -1.27 18.11
CA ARG A 313 -21.60 -0.21 17.46
C ARG A 313 -20.93 0.16 16.14
N GLU A 314 -21.67 0.05 15.04
CA GLU A 314 -21.22 0.54 13.74
C GLU A 314 -21.34 2.06 13.70
N LEU A 315 -20.28 2.73 13.27
CA LEU A 315 -20.26 4.17 13.05
C LEU A 315 -20.66 4.47 11.60
N PRO A 316 -21.55 5.45 11.38
CA PRO A 316 -21.94 5.84 10.04
C PRO A 316 -20.76 6.48 9.29
N PHE A 317 -20.60 6.09 8.03
CA PHE A 317 -19.69 6.77 7.11
C PHE A 317 -20.14 8.23 6.87
N PRO A 318 -19.23 9.17 6.52
CA PRO A 318 -19.62 10.51 6.11
C PRO A 318 -20.71 10.52 5.04
N GLY A 319 -21.75 11.33 5.25
CA GLY A 319 -22.91 11.38 4.34
C GLY A 319 -22.68 12.19 3.06
N THR A 320 -21.57 12.91 2.95
CA THR A 320 -21.22 13.71 1.77
C THR A 320 -19.72 13.64 1.48
N ARG A 321 -19.36 13.78 0.20
CA ARG A 321 -17.96 13.88 -0.24
C ARG A 321 -17.22 15.04 0.42
N ALA A 322 -17.87 16.19 0.59
CA ALA A 322 -17.26 17.35 1.23
C ALA A 322 -16.75 17.08 2.66
N VAL A 323 -17.49 16.28 3.44
CA VAL A 323 -17.03 15.90 4.80
C VAL A 323 -15.88 14.88 4.72
N ALA A 324 -15.98 13.90 3.81
CA ALA A 324 -14.93 12.90 3.59
C ALA A 324 -13.61 13.57 3.16
N ASP A 325 -13.65 14.40 2.12
CA ASP A 325 -12.48 15.13 1.61
C ASP A 325 -11.96 16.14 2.64
N GLY A 326 -12.85 16.74 3.45
CA GLY A 326 -12.45 17.60 4.56
C GLY A 326 -11.69 16.89 5.67
N LEU A 327 -12.01 15.62 5.97
CA LEU A 327 -11.26 14.77 6.89
C LEU A 327 -9.87 14.44 6.33
N LEU A 328 -9.82 13.98 5.08
CA LEU A 328 -8.59 13.62 4.38
C LEU A 328 -7.64 14.83 4.26
N SER A 329 -8.16 15.97 3.81
CA SER A 329 -7.43 17.24 3.74
C SER A 329 -6.93 17.70 5.11
N SER A 330 -7.76 17.56 6.16
CA SER A 330 -7.31 17.89 7.52
C SER A 330 -6.14 17.02 7.95
N TYR A 331 -6.18 15.72 7.65
CA TYR A 331 -5.07 14.80 7.93
C TYR A 331 -3.80 15.25 7.20
N GLU A 332 -3.86 15.42 5.88
CA GLU A 332 -2.72 15.76 5.02
C GLU A 332 -1.98 17.01 5.49
N HIS A 333 -2.72 18.10 5.68
CA HIS A 333 -2.11 19.41 5.85
C HIS A 333 -1.85 19.77 7.32
N ARG A 334 -2.67 19.26 8.27
CA ARG A 334 -2.67 19.75 9.65
C ARG A 334 -2.34 18.72 10.71
N LEU A 335 -2.75 17.47 10.54
CA LEU A 335 -2.67 16.46 11.59
C LEU A 335 -1.44 15.56 11.44
N ARG A 336 -1.13 15.15 10.22
CA ARG A 336 0.01 14.28 9.91
C ARG A 336 1.32 14.88 10.41
N ARG A 337 2.20 14.04 10.96
CA ARG A 337 3.59 14.40 11.22
C ARG A 337 4.29 14.68 9.88
N PRO A 338 5.09 15.74 9.74
CA PRO A 338 5.82 16.00 8.50
C PRO A 338 6.68 14.80 8.05
N SER A 339 7.01 14.74 6.76
CA SER A 339 7.98 13.75 6.24
C SER A 339 9.34 14.37 6.00
N ARG A 340 10.40 13.58 6.17
CA ARG A 340 11.77 13.85 5.76
C ARG A 340 12.25 12.70 4.88
N THR A 341 12.45 12.96 3.60
CA THR A 341 12.86 11.93 2.64
C THR A 341 14.20 12.28 2.03
N VAL A 342 15.15 11.35 2.08
CA VAL A 342 16.43 11.45 1.37
C VAL A 342 16.40 10.55 0.15
N TYR A 343 16.35 11.14 -1.04
CA TYR A 343 16.48 10.44 -2.31
C TYR A 343 17.96 10.28 -2.65
N VAL A 344 18.47 9.06 -2.50
CA VAL A 344 19.82 8.64 -2.86
C VAL A 344 19.78 8.18 -4.31
N LEU A 345 20.27 9.03 -5.20
CA LEU A 345 20.04 8.92 -6.64
C LEU A 345 21.31 8.45 -7.35
N ASP A 346 21.27 7.26 -7.91
CA ASP A 346 22.36 6.78 -8.75
C ASP A 346 22.45 7.63 -10.02
N THR A 347 23.62 8.21 -10.21
CA THR A 347 24.00 8.97 -11.39
C THR A 347 25.38 8.51 -11.87
N SER A 348 25.69 7.22 -11.70
CA SER A 348 26.88 6.56 -12.24
C SER A 348 26.83 6.49 -13.77
N GLY A 349 27.90 5.98 -14.38
CA GLY A 349 28.02 5.85 -15.83
C GLY A 349 26.93 4.97 -16.48
N SER A 350 26.42 3.94 -15.77
CA SER A 350 25.35 3.05 -16.27
C SER A 350 24.03 3.78 -16.48
N MET A 351 23.78 4.84 -15.72
CA MET A 351 22.57 5.65 -15.79
C MET A 351 22.47 6.53 -17.05
N LYS A 352 23.50 6.59 -17.91
CA LYS A 352 23.50 7.47 -19.09
C LYS A 352 22.31 7.18 -20.04
N GLY A 353 21.86 8.24 -20.72
CA GLY A 353 20.81 8.13 -21.74
C GLY A 353 19.41 7.99 -21.14
N ARG A 354 18.69 6.93 -21.52
CA ARG A 354 17.27 6.73 -21.18
C ARG A 354 17.02 6.63 -19.67
N ARG A 355 17.91 5.95 -18.95
CA ARG A 355 17.81 5.70 -17.50
C ARG A 355 17.80 7.01 -16.70
N LEU A 356 18.77 7.90 -16.95
CA LEU A 356 18.80 9.24 -16.36
C LEU A 356 17.59 10.09 -16.79
N ALA A 357 17.14 9.98 -18.05
CA ALA A 357 15.98 10.73 -18.52
C ALA A 357 14.69 10.30 -17.78
N GLN A 358 14.48 9.01 -17.57
CA GLN A 358 13.38 8.45 -16.79
C GLN A 358 13.46 8.88 -15.32
N LEU A 359 14.65 8.82 -14.70
CA LEU A 359 14.85 9.35 -13.34
C LEU A 359 14.42 10.81 -13.22
N LYS A 360 14.86 11.66 -14.16
CA LYS A 360 14.48 13.08 -14.19
C LYS A 360 12.99 13.27 -14.37
N SER A 361 12.36 12.47 -15.23
CA SER A 361 10.91 12.51 -15.45
C SER A 361 10.14 12.14 -14.18
N ALA A 362 10.53 11.06 -13.51
CA ALA A 362 9.87 10.61 -12.30
C ALA A 362 10.01 11.60 -11.14
N LEU A 363 11.21 12.15 -10.92
CA LEU A 363 11.41 13.23 -9.94
C LEU A 363 10.57 14.46 -10.25
N ASN A 364 10.37 14.80 -11.53
CA ASN A 364 9.51 15.91 -11.93
C ASN A 364 8.03 15.59 -11.64
N GLY A 365 7.56 14.38 -11.94
CA GLY A 365 6.19 13.95 -11.64
C GLY A 365 5.88 14.06 -10.15
N LEU A 366 6.78 13.54 -9.33
CA LEU A 366 6.69 13.53 -7.85
C LEU A 366 6.52 14.93 -7.24
N THR A 367 7.00 15.98 -7.93
CA THR A 367 6.87 17.35 -7.44
C THR A 367 5.43 17.87 -7.40
N GLY A 368 4.48 17.20 -8.06
CA GLY A 368 3.05 17.48 -7.97
C GLY A 368 2.41 17.00 -6.66
N ASP A 369 2.97 15.93 -6.08
CA ASP A 369 2.37 15.18 -4.96
C ASP A 369 3.03 15.49 -3.62
N PHE A 370 3.92 16.48 -3.58
CA PHE A 370 4.56 16.92 -2.36
C PHE A 370 3.59 17.60 -1.41
N ARG A 371 3.67 17.20 -0.14
CA ARG A 371 2.77 17.66 0.92
C ARG A 371 3.37 18.86 1.63
N GLU A 372 2.51 19.69 2.21
CA GLU A 372 2.96 20.80 3.05
C GLU A 372 3.86 20.30 4.21
N ARG A 373 4.90 21.08 4.54
CA ARG A 373 5.91 20.79 5.58
C ARG A 373 6.83 19.61 5.27
N GLU A 374 6.73 19.03 4.08
CA GLU A 374 7.61 17.96 3.66
C GLU A 374 9.02 18.48 3.36
N GLN A 375 10.02 17.74 3.81
CA GLN A 375 11.42 18.00 3.53
C GLN A 375 11.98 16.91 2.62
N VAL A 376 12.54 17.34 1.48
CA VAL A 376 13.09 16.47 0.44
C VAL A 376 14.57 16.76 0.31
N THR A 377 15.41 15.75 0.45
CA THR A 377 16.85 15.85 0.19
C THR A 377 17.20 15.06 -1.05
N LEU A 378 17.83 15.70 -2.03
CA LEU A 378 18.43 15.03 -3.19
C LEU A 378 19.91 14.78 -2.91
N LEU A 379 20.32 13.52 -3.02
CA LEU A 379 21.68 13.04 -2.82
C LEU A 379 22.12 12.23 -4.05
N PRO A 380 22.47 12.88 -5.18
CA PRO A 380 23.06 12.20 -6.32
C PRO A 380 24.46 11.65 -6.02
N PHE A 381 24.73 10.44 -6.49
CA PHE A 381 26.03 9.78 -6.32
C PHE A 381 26.52 9.10 -7.59
N GLY A 382 27.83 8.81 -7.62
CA GLY A 382 28.52 7.93 -8.57
C GLY A 382 29.61 7.20 -7.80
N SER A 383 30.90 7.38 -8.14
CA SER A 383 32.01 6.85 -7.33
C SER A 383 32.02 7.44 -5.91
N THR A 384 31.46 8.65 -5.75
CA THR A 384 31.22 9.33 -4.46
C THR A 384 29.90 10.09 -4.51
N VAL A 385 29.43 10.59 -3.36
CA VAL A 385 28.34 11.57 -3.30
C VAL A 385 28.78 12.84 -4.03
N LYS A 386 27.95 13.33 -4.97
CA LYS A 386 28.26 14.49 -5.81
C LYS A 386 27.80 15.79 -5.14
N GLN A 387 26.57 15.78 -4.65
CA GLN A 387 25.95 16.94 -4.01
C GLN A 387 24.85 16.49 -3.05
N VAL A 388 24.58 17.30 -2.02
CA VAL A 388 23.42 17.13 -1.12
C VAL A 388 22.66 18.44 -1.07
N ARG A 389 21.39 18.43 -1.45
CA ARG A 389 20.51 19.61 -1.38
C ARG A 389 19.20 19.24 -0.72
N THR A 390 18.79 20.05 0.25
CA THR A 390 17.54 19.85 0.99
C THR A 390 16.59 21.01 0.69
N HIS A 391 15.36 20.67 0.32
CA HIS A 391 14.27 21.59 0.04
C HIS A 391 13.10 21.29 0.97
N THR A 392 12.35 22.31 1.36
CA THR A 392 11.14 22.16 2.17
C THR A 392 9.96 22.75 1.42
N VAL A 393 8.82 22.05 1.44
CA VAL A 393 7.55 22.54 0.90
C VAL A 393 6.92 23.44 1.96
N ASP A 394 7.35 24.70 1.97
CA ASP A 394 6.87 25.70 2.93
C ASP A 394 5.40 26.04 2.64
N PRO A 395 4.48 25.93 3.61
CA PRO A 395 3.09 26.37 3.42
C PRO A 395 2.95 27.84 2.98
N ALA A 396 3.92 28.71 3.29
CA ALA A 396 3.93 30.11 2.89
C ALA A 396 4.30 30.31 1.41
N ASP A 397 5.07 29.39 0.82
CA ASP A 397 5.39 29.36 -0.61
C ASP A 397 5.48 27.90 -1.10
N PRO A 398 4.33 27.24 -1.30
CA PRO A 398 4.28 25.81 -1.59
C PRO A 398 4.88 25.46 -2.95
N LYS A 399 5.17 26.44 -3.81
CA LYS A 399 5.71 26.22 -5.16
C LYS A 399 7.24 26.30 -5.21
N ALA A 400 7.89 27.01 -4.29
CA ALA A 400 9.33 27.21 -4.32
C ALA A 400 10.12 25.90 -4.16
N GLY A 401 9.79 25.09 -3.13
CA GLY A 401 10.44 23.80 -2.89
C GLY A 401 10.34 22.85 -4.10
N PRO A 402 9.13 22.55 -4.61
CA PRO A 402 8.94 21.78 -5.83
C PRO A 402 9.69 22.32 -7.05
N ALA A 403 9.71 23.64 -7.25
CA ALA A 403 10.45 24.25 -8.36
C ALA A 403 11.97 24.07 -8.25
N ALA A 404 12.52 24.18 -7.04
CA ALA A 404 13.94 23.96 -6.79
C ALA A 404 14.34 22.49 -6.99
N ILE A 405 13.49 21.56 -6.57
CA ILE A 405 13.69 20.11 -6.80
C ILE A 405 13.72 19.80 -8.30
N ARG A 406 12.79 20.37 -9.08
CA ARG A 406 12.79 20.20 -10.55
C ARG A 406 14.06 20.76 -11.19
N ALA A 407 14.56 21.91 -10.70
CA ALA A 407 15.80 22.50 -11.20
C ALA A 407 17.02 21.61 -10.91
N ASP A 408 17.12 21.07 -9.70
CA ASP A 408 18.20 20.15 -9.32
C ASP A 408 18.12 18.82 -10.09
N ALA A 409 16.91 18.27 -10.26
CA ALA A 409 16.69 17.08 -11.08
C ALA A 409 17.14 17.30 -12.53
N ALA A 410 16.80 18.44 -13.13
CA ALA A 410 17.23 18.79 -14.48
C ALA A 410 18.76 18.87 -14.61
N ALA A 411 19.46 19.28 -13.55
CA ALA A 411 20.93 19.43 -13.51
C ALA A 411 21.69 18.11 -13.30
N LEU A 412 21.03 16.99 -13.01
CA LEU A 412 21.70 15.70 -12.79
C LEU A 412 22.50 15.25 -14.03
N SER A 413 23.71 14.73 -13.80
CA SER A 413 24.62 14.20 -14.83
C SER A 413 25.15 12.82 -14.46
N ALA A 414 25.18 11.92 -15.44
CA ALA A 414 25.60 10.53 -15.26
C ALA A 414 27.10 10.32 -15.54
N GLU A 415 27.88 9.97 -14.51
CA GLU A 415 29.33 9.74 -14.56
C GLU A 415 29.85 9.02 -13.31
N GLY A 416 31.01 8.38 -13.43
CA GLY A 416 31.68 7.62 -12.37
C GLY A 416 31.20 6.18 -12.24
N ASP A 417 31.74 5.49 -11.23
CA ASP A 417 31.34 4.16 -10.79
C ASP A 417 30.09 4.23 -9.90
N THR A 418 29.73 3.13 -9.23
CA THR A 418 28.50 3.00 -8.44
C THR A 418 28.84 2.68 -6.98
N ALA A 419 28.77 3.69 -6.10
CA ALA A 419 29.09 3.55 -4.67
C ALA A 419 27.83 3.57 -3.77
N ILE A 420 26.97 2.55 -3.90
CA ILE A 420 25.67 2.44 -3.20
C ILE A 420 25.85 2.54 -1.69
N TYR A 421 26.68 1.67 -1.10
CA TYR A 421 26.83 1.56 0.35
C TYR A 421 27.49 2.79 0.99
N SER A 422 28.45 3.40 0.29
CA SER A 422 29.05 4.67 0.72
C SER A 422 28.03 5.79 0.74
N SER A 423 27.14 5.84 -0.26
CA SER A 423 26.12 6.87 -0.41
C SER A 423 24.98 6.69 0.58
N LEU A 424 24.58 5.46 0.88
CA LEU A 424 23.64 5.17 1.97
C LEU A 424 24.19 5.63 3.33
N ALA A 425 25.45 5.35 3.62
CA ALA A 425 26.06 5.81 4.86
C ALA A 425 26.10 7.35 4.95
N ALA A 426 26.43 8.04 3.85
CA ALA A 426 26.35 9.50 3.78
C ALA A 426 24.91 10.02 3.98
N ALA A 427 23.89 9.31 3.47
CA ALA A 427 22.49 9.64 3.70
C ALA A 427 22.12 9.55 5.19
N TYR A 428 22.54 8.49 5.89
CA TYR A 428 22.33 8.34 7.34
C TYR A 428 23.04 9.42 8.17
N ASP A 429 24.25 9.82 7.75
CA ASP A 429 24.98 10.91 8.40
C ASP A 429 24.27 12.26 8.23
N HIS A 430 23.58 12.47 7.10
CA HIS A 430 22.82 13.69 6.80
C HIS A 430 21.54 13.85 7.66
N LEU A 431 20.92 12.75 8.11
CA LEU A 431 19.65 12.81 8.86
C LEU A 431 19.71 13.60 10.18
N GLY A 432 20.92 13.81 10.72
CA GLY A 432 21.10 14.47 12.02
C GLY A 432 20.58 13.61 13.20
N PRO A 433 20.49 14.20 14.41
CA PRO A 433 20.05 13.47 15.60
C PRO A 433 18.53 13.37 15.77
N ASP A 434 17.74 14.23 15.09
CA ASP A 434 16.29 14.32 15.26
C ASP A 434 15.53 13.48 14.22
N THR A 435 15.07 12.30 14.66
CA THR A 435 14.22 11.40 13.86
C THR A 435 12.80 11.30 14.39
N GLU A 436 12.48 12.00 15.48
CA GLU A 436 11.18 11.95 16.16
C GLU A 436 10.25 13.08 15.72
N SER A 437 10.74 14.15 15.11
CA SER A 437 9.86 15.25 14.66
C SER A 437 9.11 14.93 13.36
N ALA A 438 9.54 13.93 12.60
CA ALA A 438 9.05 13.64 11.26
C ALA A 438 9.13 12.14 10.91
N PHE A 439 8.29 11.68 9.98
CA PHE A 439 8.49 10.39 9.33
C PHE A 439 9.71 10.48 8.42
N THR A 440 10.78 9.82 8.81
CA THR A 440 12.06 9.89 8.10
C THR A 440 12.31 8.62 7.31
N SER A 441 12.63 8.74 6.02
CA SER A 441 12.94 7.60 5.14
C SER A 441 14.07 7.92 4.16
N ILE A 442 14.75 6.88 3.67
CA ILE A 442 15.73 6.98 2.59
C ILE A 442 15.18 6.21 1.40
N VAL A 443 15.16 6.81 0.22
CA VAL A 443 14.79 6.15 -1.03
C VAL A 443 16.05 5.97 -1.85
N LEU A 444 16.46 4.73 -2.08
CA LEU A 444 17.62 4.40 -2.91
C LEU A 444 17.14 4.07 -4.31
N MET A 445 17.66 4.76 -5.31
CA MET A 445 17.39 4.42 -6.71
C MET A 445 18.70 4.14 -7.42
N THR A 446 18.84 2.94 -7.96
CA THR A 446 20.05 2.48 -8.67
C THR A 446 19.69 1.50 -9.78
N ASP A 447 20.53 1.43 -10.81
CA ASP A 447 20.38 0.53 -11.95
C ASP A 447 21.45 -0.56 -12.06
N GLY A 448 22.33 -0.65 -11.07
CA GLY A 448 23.54 -1.46 -11.13
C GLY A 448 24.01 -1.96 -9.78
N GLU A 449 25.14 -2.67 -9.81
CA GLU A 449 25.79 -3.25 -8.64
C GLU A 449 26.78 -2.28 -8.00
N ASN A 450 27.07 -2.47 -6.73
CA ASN A 450 28.08 -1.67 -6.04
C ASN A 450 29.49 -1.99 -6.56
N THR A 451 30.10 -1.05 -7.28
CA THR A 451 31.43 -1.19 -7.92
C THR A 451 32.53 -0.35 -7.26
N ALA A 452 32.18 0.53 -6.31
CA ALA A 452 33.14 1.38 -5.61
C ALA A 452 32.76 1.63 -4.15
N GLY A 453 33.74 2.03 -3.33
CA GLY A 453 33.51 2.43 -1.94
C GLY A 453 33.27 1.24 -0.99
N ARG A 454 32.39 1.44 -0.01
CA ARG A 454 32.09 0.43 1.01
C ARG A 454 31.47 -0.82 0.39
N SER A 455 31.77 -1.97 0.97
CA SER A 455 31.08 -3.23 0.75
C SER A 455 29.78 -3.33 1.58
N ALA A 456 28.95 -4.32 1.24
CA ALA A 456 27.74 -4.66 2.00
C ALA A 456 28.05 -4.95 3.49
N ALA A 457 29.15 -5.64 3.76
CA ALA A 457 29.58 -5.98 5.11
C ALA A 457 29.97 -4.74 5.93
N GLU A 458 30.71 -3.81 5.32
CA GLU A 458 31.10 -2.54 5.94
C GLU A 458 29.89 -1.65 6.21
N PHE A 459 28.92 -1.59 5.29
CA PHE A 459 27.66 -0.89 5.51
C PHE A 459 26.85 -1.52 6.65
N GLY A 460 26.76 -2.85 6.69
CA GLY A 460 26.09 -3.56 7.78
C GLY A 460 26.72 -3.26 9.14
N ALA A 461 28.05 -3.16 9.21
CA ALA A 461 28.76 -2.77 10.42
C ALA A 461 28.49 -1.29 10.80
N PHE A 462 28.55 -0.38 9.81
CA PHE A 462 28.20 1.03 10.00
C PHE A 462 26.77 1.19 10.53
N TYR A 463 25.78 0.58 9.87
CA TYR A 463 24.38 0.68 10.22
C TYR A 463 24.12 0.15 11.64
N ARG A 464 24.71 -0.99 12.03
CA ARG A 464 24.59 -1.50 13.40
C ARG A 464 25.24 -0.60 14.45
N GLY A 465 26.25 0.18 14.06
CA GLY A 465 26.90 1.17 14.92
C GLY A 465 26.15 2.49 15.08
N LEU A 466 25.08 2.73 14.29
CA LEU A 466 24.29 3.95 14.40
C LEU A 466 23.51 4.00 15.73
N PRO A 467 23.26 5.21 16.27
CA PRO A 467 22.31 5.39 17.36
C PRO A 467 20.96 4.75 17.03
N GLU A 468 20.28 4.18 18.03
CA GLU A 468 18.98 3.52 17.84
C GLU A 468 17.97 4.41 17.12
N ALA A 469 17.91 5.69 17.50
CA ALA A 469 17.06 6.69 16.87
C ALA A 469 17.28 6.86 15.36
N ARG A 470 18.47 6.57 14.82
CA ARG A 470 18.73 6.59 13.36
C ARG A 470 18.54 5.23 12.70
N ARG A 471 18.77 4.13 13.43
CA ARG A 471 18.57 2.78 12.89
C ARG A 471 17.11 2.52 12.52
N VAL A 472 16.17 3.22 13.14
CA VAL A 472 14.75 3.07 12.81
C VAL A 472 14.32 3.73 11.49
N THR A 473 15.22 4.39 10.75
CA THR A 473 14.94 4.95 9.44
C THR A 473 15.03 3.87 8.37
N PRO A 474 13.92 3.53 7.68
CA PRO A 474 13.95 2.52 6.62
C PRO A 474 14.61 3.05 5.34
N VAL A 475 15.28 2.16 4.62
CA VAL A 475 15.68 2.37 3.23
C VAL A 475 14.69 1.65 2.32
N PHE A 476 14.13 2.37 1.35
CA PHE A 476 13.25 1.85 0.31
C PHE A 476 14.02 1.84 -1.02
N PRO A 477 14.66 0.72 -1.40
CA PRO A 477 15.29 0.61 -2.69
C PRO A 477 14.24 0.47 -3.79
N ILE A 478 14.48 1.12 -4.92
CA ILE A 478 13.72 0.95 -6.15
C ILE A 478 14.63 0.26 -7.15
N VAL A 479 14.23 -0.95 -7.58
CA VAL A 479 14.89 -1.65 -8.68
C VAL A 479 14.63 -0.87 -9.94
N PHE A 480 15.70 -0.35 -10.53
CA PHE A 480 15.65 0.26 -11.84
C PHE A 480 16.57 -0.54 -12.77
N GLY A 481 16.21 -0.70 -14.05
CA GLY A 481 17.03 -1.47 -15.01
C GLY A 481 17.38 -2.90 -14.55
N ASP A 482 18.68 -3.24 -14.62
CA ASP A 482 19.21 -4.59 -14.42
C ASP A 482 19.87 -4.78 -13.03
N SER A 483 19.43 -4.04 -12.01
CA SER A 483 20.02 -4.08 -10.67
C SER A 483 19.96 -5.47 -10.03
N ASP A 484 20.94 -5.80 -9.17
CA ASP A 484 20.89 -6.98 -8.33
C ASP A 484 19.77 -6.84 -7.28
N ARG A 485 18.63 -7.49 -7.55
CA ARG A 485 17.47 -7.51 -6.65
C ARG A 485 17.82 -8.07 -5.28
N SER A 486 18.68 -9.09 -5.21
CA SER A 486 19.04 -9.73 -3.94
C SER A 486 19.86 -8.79 -3.04
N GLU A 487 20.73 -7.98 -3.65
CA GLU A 487 21.50 -6.96 -2.96
C GLU A 487 20.57 -5.88 -2.37
N LEU A 488 19.65 -5.35 -3.18
CA LEU A 488 18.70 -4.33 -2.75
C LEU A 488 17.72 -4.87 -1.69
N GLU A 489 17.27 -6.11 -1.84
CA GLU A 489 16.40 -6.76 -0.86
C GLU A 489 17.09 -6.97 0.49
N ALA A 490 18.39 -7.29 0.49
CA ALA A 490 19.19 -7.34 1.71
C ALA A 490 19.29 -5.98 2.42
N ILE A 491 19.41 -4.87 1.67
CA ILE A 491 19.40 -3.51 2.22
C ILE A 491 18.04 -3.19 2.85
N ALA A 492 16.95 -3.48 2.15
CA ALA A 492 15.60 -3.27 2.64
C ALA A 492 15.35 -4.07 3.93
N ALA A 493 15.70 -5.36 3.94
CA ALA A 493 15.55 -6.24 5.09
C ALA A 493 16.38 -5.77 6.30
N LEU A 494 17.64 -5.36 6.08
CA LEU A 494 18.53 -4.87 7.14
C LEU A 494 17.97 -3.61 7.81
N THR A 495 17.38 -2.71 7.03
CA THR A 495 16.95 -1.37 7.49
C THR A 495 15.47 -1.31 7.87
N GLY A 496 14.72 -2.39 7.65
CA GLY A 496 13.28 -2.47 7.91
C GLY A 496 12.40 -1.84 6.83
N GLY A 497 12.96 -1.51 5.66
CA GLY A 497 12.22 -1.03 4.51
C GLY A 497 11.68 -2.15 3.61
N ARG A 498 11.49 -1.84 2.32
CA ARG A 498 10.92 -2.73 1.29
C ARG A 498 11.50 -2.39 -0.07
N LEU A 499 11.69 -3.41 -0.91
CA LEU A 499 12.07 -3.30 -2.31
C LEU A 499 10.85 -2.96 -3.17
N PHE A 500 10.97 -1.96 -4.05
CA PHE A 500 9.95 -1.59 -5.03
C PHE A 500 10.47 -1.86 -6.44
N ASP A 501 9.56 -2.25 -7.35
CA ASP A 501 9.89 -2.47 -8.76
C ASP A 501 9.58 -1.20 -9.56
N GLY A 502 10.59 -0.65 -10.23
CA GLY A 502 10.48 0.49 -11.14
C GLY A 502 10.93 0.14 -12.56
N THR A 503 10.91 -1.14 -12.94
CA THR A 503 11.44 -1.62 -14.23
C THR A 503 10.47 -1.48 -15.40
N LYS A 504 9.17 -1.31 -15.14
CA LYS A 504 8.18 -1.15 -16.22
C LYS A 504 8.11 0.29 -16.71
N GLU A 505 7.75 0.48 -17.97
CA GLU A 505 7.57 1.81 -18.56
C GLU A 505 6.33 2.51 -18.02
N GLU A 506 5.21 1.79 -17.87
CA GLU A 506 3.93 2.32 -17.41
C GLU A 506 3.20 1.31 -16.51
N GLY A 507 2.26 1.81 -15.71
CA GLY A 507 1.39 1.01 -14.86
C GLY A 507 2.07 0.42 -13.61
N PRO A 508 1.47 -0.60 -12.97
CA PRO A 508 2.00 -1.19 -11.74
C PRO A 508 3.39 -1.80 -11.95
N GLY A 509 4.38 -1.29 -11.21
CA GLY A 509 5.80 -1.63 -11.36
C GLY A 509 6.61 -0.65 -12.22
N SER A 510 6.02 0.49 -12.60
CA SER A 510 6.77 1.62 -13.15
C SER A 510 7.45 2.44 -12.04
N LEU A 511 8.44 3.24 -12.43
CA LEU A 511 9.15 4.12 -11.50
C LEU A 511 8.21 5.11 -10.80
N ASP A 512 7.25 5.69 -11.53
CA ASP A 512 6.24 6.60 -10.96
C ASP A 512 5.34 5.87 -9.96
N ALA A 513 4.90 4.64 -10.29
CA ALA A 513 4.09 3.83 -9.40
C ALA A 513 4.84 3.44 -8.12
N ALA A 514 6.14 3.13 -8.22
CA ALA A 514 6.98 2.84 -7.06
C ALA A 514 7.11 4.06 -6.14
N PHE A 515 7.34 5.24 -6.70
CA PHE A 515 7.39 6.48 -5.93
C PHE A 515 6.08 6.75 -5.22
N GLU A 516 4.96 6.63 -5.92
CA GLU A 516 3.62 6.74 -5.34
C GLU A 516 3.41 5.77 -4.17
N GLU A 517 3.78 4.50 -4.33
CA GLU A 517 3.64 3.50 -3.27
C GLU A 517 4.49 3.86 -2.02
N ILE A 518 5.69 4.39 -2.23
CA ILE A 518 6.59 4.84 -1.15
C ILE A 518 6.00 6.02 -0.36
N ARG A 519 5.20 6.90 -0.99
CA ARG A 519 4.54 8.04 -0.31
C ARG A 519 3.69 7.60 0.87
N GLY A 520 3.11 6.41 0.83
CA GLY A 520 2.32 5.88 1.94
C GLY A 520 3.12 5.65 3.23
N TYR A 521 4.44 5.50 3.12
CA TYR A 521 5.37 5.32 4.25
C TYR A 521 5.92 6.63 4.80
N GLN A 522 5.49 7.77 4.24
CA GLN A 522 6.00 9.12 4.50
C GLN A 522 4.89 10.03 5.04
#